data_AF-A0A966ZC86-F1
#
_entry.id   AF-A0A966ZC86-F1
#
_cell.length_a   1.000
_cell.length_b   1.000
_cell.length_c   1.000
_cell.angle_alpha   90.00
_cell.angle_beta   90.00
_cell.angle_gamma   90.00
#
_symmetry.space_group_name_H-M   'P 1'
#
loop_
_entity.id
_entity.type
_entity.pdbx_description
1 polymer ?
#
loop_
_entity_poly.entity_id
_entity_poly.type
_entity_poly.pdbx_seq_one_letter_code
_entity_poly.pdbx_strand_id
1 'polypeptide(L)'
;MLGVWVSSNWVGGLQPSAEPAFSHLLFFILDAVQFAKLHAPLSLLLLGISGYVFCQQSKLYPAVGLLVAAAVALNTNPLSYACWGLPPKALALGCTLAALGLLQGGFQTGWRGWLRVLLAGLCVGLNVVEGADVGAILSLYVAAFAVWQMFAEPGAKVANALRGAGRLALVAVCAGWIAAHALA
;
A
#
# COMPACT_ATOMS: atom_id res chain seq x y z
N MET A 1 -16.22 -5.13 17.67
CA MET A 1 -16.43 -6.55 18.04
C MET A 1 -15.80 -7.41 16.94
N LEU A 2 -14.55 -7.82 17.10
CA LEU A 2 -13.84 -8.96 16.49
C LEU A 2 -12.42 -8.86 17.05
N GLY A 3 -11.89 -9.92 17.65
CA GLY A 3 -10.72 -9.86 18.54
C GLY A 3 -9.44 -9.37 17.87
N VAL A 4 -8.56 -8.76 18.66
CA VAL A 4 -7.21 -8.34 18.26
C VAL A 4 -6.21 -9.34 18.84
N TRP A 5 -5.32 -9.86 18.00
CA TRP A 5 -4.25 -10.76 18.45
C TRP A 5 -3.16 -9.94 19.13
N VAL A 6 -2.99 -10.13 20.43
CA VAL A 6 -1.97 -9.45 21.23
C VAL A 6 -0.82 -10.40 21.48
N SER A 7 0.40 -9.90 21.27
CA SER A 7 1.59 -10.66 21.65
C SER A 7 1.55 -10.94 23.16
N SER A 8 1.66 -12.21 23.55
CA SER A 8 1.62 -12.63 24.96
C SER A 8 2.72 -11.98 25.83
N ASN A 9 3.72 -11.36 25.19
CA ASN A 9 4.88 -10.75 25.84
C ASN A 9 4.66 -9.25 26.09
N TRP A 10 3.57 -8.66 25.59
CA TRP A 10 3.33 -7.22 25.62
C TRP A 10 2.30 -6.88 26.70
N VAL A 11 2.79 -6.46 27.88
CA VAL A 11 1.97 -6.09 29.04
C VAL A 11 1.89 -4.57 29.17
N GLY A 12 0.68 -4.02 29.34
CA GLY A 12 0.47 -2.60 29.65
C GLY A 12 0.27 -1.66 28.45
N GLY A 13 0.12 -2.18 27.22
CA GLY A 13 -0.27 -1.38 26.06
C GLY A 13 -1.75 -1.03 26.05
N LEU A 14 -2.10 0.18 25.58
CA LEU A 14 -3.48 0.48 25.19
C LEU A 14 -3.85 -0.41 24.01
N GLN A 15 -4.92 -1.19 24.15
CA GLN A 15 -5.43 -2.05 23.09
C GLN A 15 -6.10 -1.17 22.02
N PRO A 16 -5.54 -1.07 20.79
CA PRO A 16 -6.26 -0.38 19.72
C PRO A 16 -7.49 -1.19 19.30
N SER A 17 -8.49 -0.51 18.74
CA SER A 17 -9.64 -1.15 18.14
C SER A 17 -9.22 -2.01 16.95
N ALA A 18 -10.07 -2.97 16.57
CA ALA A 18 -9.78 -3.85 15.43
C ALA A 18 -9.80 -3.04 14.13
N GLU A 19 -8.61 -2.73 13.61
CA GLU A 19 -8.44 -1.88 12.45
C GLU A 19 -8.86 -2.61 11.16
N PRO A 20 -9.39 -1.91 10.14
CA PRO A 20 -9.72 -2.51 8.84
C PRO A 20 -8.44 -2.78 8.03
N ALA A 21 -7.64 -3.74 8.48
CA ALA A 21 -6.37 -4.14 7.89
C ALA A 21 -6.53 -5.45 7.08
N PHE A 22 -5.69 -5.64 6.07
CA PHE A 22 -5.60 -6.89 5.33
C PHE A 22 -5.22 -8.05 6.25
N SER A 23 -4.32 -7.82 7.20
CA SER A 23 -3.93 -8.79 8.21
C SER A 23 -5.12 -9.25 9.06
N HIS A 24 -6.01 -8.33 9.46
CA HIS A 24 -7.23 -8.67 10.20
C HIS A 24 -8.23 -9.44 9.34
N LEU A 25 -8.40 -9.07 8.07
CA LEU A 25 -9.24 -9.81 7.13
C LEU A 25 -8.73 -11.24 6.92
N LEU A 26 -7.41 -11.40 6.77
CA LEU A 26 -6.78 -12.71 6.58
C LEU A 26 -6.93 -13.58 7.84
N PHE A 27 -6.83 -13.00 9.03
CA PHE A 27 -7.11 -13.67 10.30
C PHE A 27 -8.59 -13.99 10.50
N PHE A 28 -9.51 -13.20 9.95
CA PHE A 28 -10.94 -13.49 10.02
C PHE A 28 -11.34 -14.67 9.13
N ILE A 29 -10.70 -14.80 7.96
CA ILE A 29 -10.98 -15.88 6.99
C ILE A 29 -10.26 -17.19 7.37
N LEU A 30 -9.05 -17.09 7.91
CA LEU A 30 -8.22 -18.24 8.27
C LEU A 30 -8.27 -18.51 9.77
N ASP A 31 -8.15 -19.78 10.16
CA ASP A 31 -7.93 -20.10 11.57
C ASP A 31 -6.53 -19.64 12.03
N ALA A 32 -6.33 -19.47 13.34
CA ALA A 32 -5.09 -18.97 13.93
C ALA A 32 -3.84 -19.74 13.47
N VAL A 33 -3.94 -21.07 13.32
CA VAL A 33 -2.83 -21.91 12.85
C VAL A 33 -2.50 -21.67 11.38
N GLN A 34 -3.52 -21.46 10.55
CA GLN A 34 -3.34 -21.21 9.13
C GLN A 34 -2.80 -19.79 8.89
N PHE A 35 -3.32 -18.81 9.63
CA PHE A 35 -2.82 -17.44 9.63
C PHE A 35 -1.32 -17.40 9.93
N ALA A 36 -0.88 -18.06 11.01
CA ALA A 36 0.53 -18.10 11.41
C ALA A 36 1.46 -18.68 10.32
N LYS A 37 0.96 -19.61 9.50
CA LYS A 37 1.74 -20.24 8.43
C LYS A 37 1.75 -19.45 7.13
N LEU A 38 0.64 -18.77 6.81
CA LEU A 38 0.40 -18.20 5.49
C LEU A 38 0.57 -16.68 5.44
N HIS A 39 0.50 -15.97 6.55
CA HIS A 39 0.58 -14.50 6.57
C HIS A 39 1.89 -13.98 5.98
N ALA A 40 3.03 -14.55 6.40
CA ALA A 40 4.35 -14.17 5.90
C ALA A 40 4.56 -14.46 4.39
N PRO A 41 4.33 -15.67 3.86
CA PRO A 41 4.50 -15.91 2.43
C PRO A 41 3.50 -15.11 1.57
N LEU A 42 2.26 -14.91 2.04
CA LEU A 42 1.26 -14.14 1.30
C LEU A 42 1.61 -12.65 1.25
N SER A 43 2.13 -12.06 2.33
CA SER A 43 2.57 -10.65 2.31
C SER A 43 3.71 -10.42 1.31
N LEU A 44 4.67 -11.34 1.24
CA LEU A 44 5.79 -11.25 0.31
C LEU A 44 5.36 -11.47 -1.14
N LEU A 45 4.41 -12.38 -1.37
CA LEU A 45 3.82 -12.61 -2.68
C LEU A 45 3.07 -11.36 -3.17
N LEU A 46 2.26 -10.73 -2.32
CA LEU A 46 1.55 -9.49 -2.65
C LEU A 46 2.51 -8.33 -2.91
N LEU A 47 3.58 -8.23 -2.12
CA LEU A 47 4.67 -7.28 -2.36
C LEU A 47 5.31 -7.52 -3.74
N GLY A 48 5.66 -8.76 -4.09
CA GLY A 48 6.21 -9.10 -5.40
C GLY A 48 5.26 -8.75 -6.55
N ILE A 49 3.97 -9.09 -6.44
CA ILE A 49 2.94 -8.76 -7.44
C ILE A 49 2.83 -7.24 -7.62
N SER A 50 2.84 -6.47 -6.53
CA SER A 50 2.77 -5.01 -6.62
C SER A 50 3.98 -4.41 -7.35
N GLY A 51 5.18 -4.95 -7.10
CA GLY A 51 6.40 -4.59 -7.82
C GLY A 51 6.31 -4.91 -9.31
N TYR A 52 5.81 -6.10 -9.65
CA TYR A 52 5.53 -6.48 -11.04
C TYR A 52 4.59 -5.48 -11.72
N VAL A 53 3.44 -5.21 -11.10
CA VAL A 53 2.43 -4.29 -11.64
C VAL A 53 3.01 -2.89 -11.82
N PHE A 54 3.80 -2.38 -10.86
CA PHE A 54 4.47 -1.09 -10.99
C PHE A 54 5.40 -1.03 -12.22
N CYS A 55 6.20 -2.08 -12.47
CA CYS A 55 7.05 -2.18 -13.65
C CYS A 55 6.24 -2.20 -14.95
N GLN A 56 5.12 -2.94 -14.98
CA GLN A 56 4.24 -2.99 -16.16
C GLN A 56 3.61 -1.63 -16.45
N GLN A 57 3.18 -0.90 -15.41
CA GLN A 57 2.63 0.45 -15.58
C GLN A 57 3.70 1.47 -16.03
N SER A 58 4.95 1.21 -15.65
CA SER A 58 6.13 1.96 -16.12
C SER A 58 6.57 1.57 -17.54
N LYS A 59 5.86 0.64 -18.20
CA LYS A 59 6.15 0.13 -19.56
C LYS A 59 7.52 -0.54 -19.69
N LEU A 60 8.03 -1.12 -18.60
CA LEU A 60 9.25 -1.94 -18.64
C LEU A 60 8.97 -3.30 -19.29
N TYR A 61 10.04 -3.96 -19.73
CA TYR A 61 9.93 -5.30 -20.31
C TYR A 61 9.42 -6.31 -19.27
N PRO A 62 8.50 -7.23 -19.59
CA PRO A 62 7.89 -8.14 -18.61
C PRO A 62 8.88 -8.99 -17.81
N ALA A 63 9.99 -9.40 -18.43
CA ALA A 63 11.03 -10.15 -17.71
C ALA A 63 11.73 -9.30 -16.63
N VAL A 64 11.90 -7.99 -16.87
CA VAL A 64 12.40 -7.06 -15.84
C VAL A 64 11.39 -6.95 -14.71
N GLY A 65 10.09 -6.89 -15.02
CA GLY A 65 9.03 -6.93 -14.00
C GLY A 65 9.10 -8.18 -13.12
N LEU A 66 9.31 -9.36 -13.71
CA LEU A 66 9.47 -10.61 -12.96
C LEU A 66 10.71 -10.61 -12.06
N LEU A 67 11.83 -10.08 -12.57
CA LEU A 67 13.05 -9.92 -11.79
C LEU A 67 12.85 -8.95 -10.63
N VAL A 68 12.16 -7.81 -10.84
CA VAL A 68 11.83 -6.86 -9.77
C VAL A 68 10.89 -7.51 -8.74
N ALA A 69 9.87 -8.24 -9.20
CA ALA A 69 8.95 -8.93 -8.30
C ALA A 69 9.68 -9.91 -7.37
N ALA A 70 10.56 -10.74 -7.93
CA ALA A 70 11.38 -11.65 -7.15
C ALA A 70 12.37 -10.89 -6.24
N ALA A 71 13.02 -9.85 -6.76
CA ALA A 71 14.01 -9.08 -6.02
C ALA A 71 13.39 -8.34 -4.82
N VAL A 72 12.20 -7.76 -4.96
CA VAL A 72 11.52 -7.05 -3.87
C VAL A 72 10.93 -8.04 -2.86
N ALA A 73 10.33 -9.14 -3.32
CA ALA A 73 9.77 -10.17 -2.42
C ALA A 73 10.86 -10.92 -1.63
N LEU A 74 12.01 -11.19 -2.24
CA LEU A 74 13.12 -11.92 -1.62
C LEU A 74 14.24 -10.99 -1.13
N ASN A 75 13.99 -9.67 -1.11
CA ASN A 75 14.94 -8.74 -0.53
C ASN A 75 15.13 -9.07 0.96
N THR A 76 16.39 -9.11 1.41
CA THR A 76 16.75 -9.49 2.79
C THR A 76 15.94 -8.75 3.84
N ASN A 77 15.61 -7.48 3.60
CA ASN A 77 14.91 -6.64 4.58
C ASN A 77 13.43 -7.06 4.80
N PRO A 78 12.53 -7.00 3.78
CA PRO A 78 11.16 -7.45 3.93
C PRO A 78 11.06 -8.95 4.24
N LEU A 79 11.92 -9.79 3.67
CA LEU A 79 11.95 -11.23 3.96
C LEU A 79 12.28 -11.48 5.44
N SER A 80 13.30 -10.82 5.98
CA SER A 80 13.68 -10.95 7.38
C SER A 80 12.54 -10.52 8.31
N TYR A 81 11.94 -9.34 8.07
CA TYR A 81 10.82 -8.86 8.89
C TYR A 81 9.61 -9.80 8.84
N ALA A 82 9.26 -10.31 7.67
CA ALA A 82 8.15 -11.26 7.53
C ALA A 82 8.41 -12.54 8.33
N CYS A 83 9.64 -13.09 8.28
CA CYS A 83 10.03 -14.27 9.05
C CYS A 83 10.11 -14.03 10.57
N TRP A 84 10.34 -12.78 10.99
CA TRP A 84 10.31 -12.37 12.40
C TRP A 84 8.90 -12.11 12.96
N GLY A 85 7.85 -12.44 12.20
CA GLY A 85 6.48 -12.22 12.63
C GLY A 85 6.00 -10.78 12.42
N LEU A 86 6.69 -9.99 11.58
CA LEU A 86 6.25 -8.67 11.13
C LEU A 86 5.88 -8.59 9.62
N PRO A 87 5.06 -9.50 9.05
CA PRO A 87 4.55 -9.41 7.67
C PRO A 87 3.83 -8.10 7.26
N PRO A 88 3.12 -7.37 8.16
CA PRO A 88 2.43 -6.13 7.80
C PRO A 88 3.33 -5.09 7.11
N LYS A 89 4.62 -5.05 7.47
CA LYS A 89 5.60 -4.15 6.83
C LYS A 89 5.80 -4.43 5.34
N ALA A 90 5.75 -5.70 4.94
CA ALA A 90 5.82 -6.08 3.53
C ALA A 90 4.52 -5.71 2.79
N LEU A 91 3.37 -5.84 3.43
CA LEU A 91 2.08 -5.40 2.87
C LEU A 91 2.04 -3.89 2.68
N ALA A 92 2.50 -3.11 3.66
CA ALA A 92 2.59 -1.66 3.59
C ALA A 92 3.43 -1.20 2.37
N LEU A 93 4.61 -1.79 2.20
CA LEU A 93 5.46 -1.57 1.02
C LEU A 93 4.73 -1.98 -0.28
N GLY A 94 4.03 -3.11 -0.28
CA GLY A 94 3.31 -3.58 -1.46
C GLY A 94 2.16 -2.66 -1.86
N CYS A 95 1.38 -2.20 -0.89
CA CYS A 95 0.32 -1.21 -1.10
C CYS A 95 0.89 0.13 -1.60
N THR A 96 2.07 0.53 -1.13
CA THR A 96 2.77 1.72 -1.63
C THR A 96 3.16 1.58 -3.10
N LEU A 97 3.78 0.45 -3.48
CA LEU A 97 4.15 0.18 -4.87
C LEU A 97 2.92 0.07 -5.78
N ALA A 98 1.84 -0.56 -5.31
CA ALA A 98 0.58 -0.63 -6.03
C ALA A 98 -0.01 0.77 -6.25
N ALA A 99 -0.01 1.64 -5.24
CA ALA A 99 -0.48 3.02 -5.35
C ALA A 99 0.33 3.82 -6.39
N LEU A 100 1.66 3.70 -6.35
CA LEU A 100 2.55 4.32 -7.34
C LEU A 100 2.24 3.79 -8.75
N GLY A 101 2.05 2.48 -8.92
CA GLY A 101 1.74 1.86 -10.20
C GLY A 101 0.40 2.33 -10.77
N LEU A 102 -0.62 2.49 -9.92
CA LEU A 102 -1.92 3.03 -10.32
C LEU A 102 -1.84 4.49 -10.77
N LEU A 103 -0.98 5.29 -10.14
CA LEU A 103 -0.74 6.69 -10.51
C LEU A 103 0.18 6.84 -11.73
N GLN A 104 1.08 5.88 -11.99
CA GLN A 104 2.05 5.90 -13.10
C GLN A 104 1.40 6.07 -14.48
N GLY A 105 0.13 5.67 -14.63
CA GLY A 105 -0.62 5.79 -15.88
C GLY A 105 -0.94 7.22 -16.34
N GLY A 106 -0.52 8.25 -15.59
CA GLY A 106 -0.66 9.67 -15.95
C GLY A 106 -2.07 10.23 -15.79
N PHE A 107 -2.34 11.42 -16.33
CA PHE A 107 -3.64 12.10 -16.28
C PHE A 107 -4.67 11.51 -17.26
N GLN A 108 -5.05 10.26 -17.05
CA GLN A 108 -6.09 9.60 -17.83
C GLN A 108 -7.46 10.25 -17.58
N THR A 109 -8.16 10.61 -18.65
CA THR A 109 -9.52 11.14 -18.61
C THR A 109 -10.55 10.01 -18.60
N GLY A 110 -11.66 10.23 -17.88
CA GLY A 110 -12.77 9.28 -17.78
C GLY A 110 -12.80 8.45 -16.49
N TRP A 111 -13.85 7.65 -16.35
CA TRP A 111 -14.17 6.84 -15.16
C TRP A 111 -13.00 5.95 -14.67
N ARG A 112 -12.30 5.28 -15.60
CA ARG A 112 -11.18 4.39 -15.26
C ARG A 112 -10.00 5.15 -14.65
N GLY A 113 -9.76 6.40 -15.05
CA GLY A 113 -8.72 7.25 -14.48
C GLY A 113 -9.01 7.61 -13.03
N TRP A 114 -10.26 8.01 -12.74
CA TRP A 114 -10.71 8.30 -11.38
C TRP A 114 -10.72 7.08 -10.48
N LEU A 115 -11.16 5.92 -10.99
CA LEU A 115 -11.07 4.65 -10.26
C LEU A 115 -9.64 4.33 -9.84
N ARG A 116 -8.65 4.53 -10.72
CA ARG A 116 -7.24 4.27 -10.39
C ARG A 116 -6.75 5.18 -9.27
N VAL A 117 -7.16 6.46 -9.27
CA VAL A 117 -6.79 7.42 -8.21
C VAL A 117 -7.44 7.04 -6.90
N LEU A 118 -8.73 6.67 -6.94
CA LEU A 118 -9.45 6.20 -5.76
C LEU A 118 -8.79 4.94 -5.19
N LEU A 119 -8.52 3.93 -6.03
CA LEU A 119 -7.82 2.72 -5.64
C LEU A 119 -6.42 3.02 -5.10
N ALA A 120 -5.69 3.97 -5.68
CA ALA A 120 -4.40 4.40 -5.16
C ALA A 120 -4.54 5.01 -3.75
N GLY A 121 -5.55 5.84 -3.52
CA GLY A 121 -5.89 6.36 -2.20
C GLY A 121 -6.23 5.27 -1.18
N LEU A 122 -7.02 4.26 -1.59
CA LEU A 122 -7.32 3.11 -0.72
C LEU A 122 -6.05 2.30 -0.40
N CYS A 123 -5.17 2.07 -1.39
CA CYS A 123 -3.88 1.42 -1.16
C CYS A 123 -3.01 2.23 -0.20
N VAL A 124 -2.95 3.56 -0.32
CA VAL A 124 -2.21 4.41 0.63
C VAL A 124 -2.79 4.30 2.03
N GLY A 125 -4.13 4.32 2.17
CA GLY A 125 -4.80 4.10 3.46
C GLY A 125 -4.46 2.75 4.09
N LEU A 126 -4.55 1.66 3.32
CA LEU A 126 -4.16 0.33 3.79
C LEU A 126 -2.67 0.26 4.18
N ASN A 127 -1.80 0.94 3.45
CA ASN A 127 -0.38 1.06 3.83
C ASN A 127 -0.19 1.76 5.17
N VAL A 128 -0.96 2.81 5.47
CA VAL A 128 -0.90 3.51 6.77
C VAL A 128 -1.40 2.62 7.90
N VAL A 129 -2.49 1.89 7.68
CA VAL A 129 -3.06 0.95 8.68
C VAL A 129 -2.09 -0.21 8.95
N GLU A 130 -1.57 -0.87 7.91
CA GLU A 130 -0.64 -2.00 8.10
C GLU A 130 0.75 -1.58 8.59
N GLY A 131 1.21 -0.40 8.18
CA GLY A 131 2.58 0.05 8.39
C GLY A 131 2.77 1.07 9.52
N ALA A 132 1.68 1.55 10.13
CA ALA A 132 1.68 2.62 11.13
C ALA A 132 2.60 3.81 10.75
N ASP A 133 3.67 4.03 11.51
CA ASP A 133 4.67 5.08 11.29
C ASP A 133 5.46 4.90 9.98
N VAL A 134 5.84 3.66 9.65
CA VAL A 134 6.47 3.34 8.36
C VAL A 134 5.50 3.63 7.21
N GLY A 135 4.23 3.26 7.40
CA GLY A 135 3.16 3.52 6.44
C GLY A 135 2.96 5.02 6.19
N ALA A 136 2.97 5.83 7.23
CA ALA A 136 2.89 7.29 7.14
C ALA A 136 4.05 7.87 6.31
N ILE A 137 5.29 7.45 6.58
CA ILE A 137 6.46 7.89 5.80
C ILE A 137 6.31 7.47 4.32
N LEU A 138 5.88 6.22 4.06
CA LEU A 138 5.67 5.72 2.71
C LEU A 138 4.60 6.50 1.93
N SER A 139 3.53 6.95 2.61
CA SER A 139 2.50 7.80 2.02
C SER A 139 3.03 9.14 1.52
N LEU A 140 4.03 9.71 2.20
CA LEU A 140 4.68 10.95 1.78
C LEU A 140 5.45 10.77 0.46
N TYR A 141 6.04 9.60 0.22
CA TYR A 141 6.66 9.31 -1.08
C TYR A 141 5.62 9.24 -2.21
N VAL A 142 4.43 8.68 -1.94
CA VAL A 142 3.33 8.68 -2.92
C VAL A 142 2.82 10.10 -3.18
N ALA A 143 2.68 10.91 -2.14
CA ALA A 143 2.30 12.32 -2.28
C ALA A 143 3.35 13.11 -3.08
N ALA A 144 4.64 12.94 -2.75
CA ALA A 144 5.75 13.56 -3.48
C ALA A 144 5.76 13.14 -4.96
N PHE A 145 5.49 11.87 -5.26
CA PHE A 145 5.36 11.38 -6.62
C PHE A 145 4.18 12.03 -7.37
N ALA A 146 3.03 12.17 -6.72
CA ALA A 146 1.87 12.86 -7.30
C ALA A 146 2.14 14.35 -7.55
N VAL A 147 2.87 15.03 -6.67
CA VAL A 147 3.34 16.41 -6.88
C VAL A 147 4.32 16.48 -8.05
N TRP A 148 5.28 15.57 -8.14
CA TRP A 148 6.21 15.51 -9.25
C TRP A 148 5.50 15.33 -10.60
N GLN A 149 4.44 14.50 -10.68
CA GLN A 149 3.65 14.34 -11.91
C GLN A 149 3.03 15.65 -12.41
N MET A 150 2.70 16.60 -11.52
CA MET A 150 2.15 17.90 -11.92
C MET A 150 3.12 18.69 -12.81
N PHE A 151 4.43 18.46 -12.63
CA PHE A 151 5.50 19.12 -13.37
C PHE A 151 6.01 18.26 -14.54
N ALA A 152 5.96 16.93 -14.41
CA ALA A 152 6.49 16.00 -15.40
C ALA A 152 5.54 15.76 -16.59
N GLU A 153 4.23 15.93 -16.40
CA GLU A 153 3.24 15.72 -17.45
C GLU A 153 3.31 16.81 -18.53
N PRO A 154 3.34 16.46 -19.83
CA PRO A 154 3.31 17.43 -20.91
C PRO A 154 2.00 18.22 -20.93
N GLY A 155 2.05 19.49 -21.32
CA GLY A 155 0.88 20.35 -21.49
C GLY A 155 0.92 21.65 -20.67
N ALA A 156 -0.25 22.28 -20.51
CA ALA A 156 -0.38 23.54 -19.79
C ALA A 156 -0.17 23.32 -18.27
N LYS A 157 0.90 23.92 -17.72
CA LYS A 157 1.33 23.75 -16.33
C LYS A 157 0.22 24.02 -15.31
N VAL A 158 -0.60 25.04 -15.54
CA VAL A 158 -1.74 25.38 -14.65
C VAL A 158 -2.82 24.30 -14.65
N ALA A 159 -3.16 23.76 -15.82
CA ALA A 159 -4.13 22.68 -15.93
C ALA A 159 -3.61 21.37 -15.27
N ASN A 160 -2.33 21.08 -15.43
CA ASN A 160 -1.66 19.93 -14.82
C ASN A 160 -1.58 20.07 -13.29
N ALA A 161 -1.29 21.28 -12.79
CA ALA A 161 -1.31 21.58 -11.36
C ALA A 161 -2.71 21.41 -10.76
N LEU A 162 -3.76 21.93 -11.40
CA LEU A 162 -5.15 21.79 -10.92
C LEU A 162 -5.60 20.32 -10.90
N ARG A 163 -5.33 19.57 -11.98
CA ARG A 163 -5.65 18.13 -12.06
C ARG A 163 -4.87 17.32 -11.04
N GLY A 164 -3.57 17.59 -10.93
CA GLY A 164 -2.70 16.96 -9.95
C GLY A 164 -3.16 17.20 -8.51
N ALA A 165 -3.47 18.46 -8.17
CA ALA A 165 -3.99 18.83 -6.86
C ALA A 165 -5.32 18.11 -6.56
N GLY A 166 -6.23 18.03 -7.52
CA GLY A 166 -7.48 17.28 -7.38
C GLY A 166 -7.26 15.78 -7.13
N ARG A 167 -6.30 15.14 -7.82
CA ARG A 167 -5.96 13.73 -7.60
C ARG A 167 -5.30 13.51 -6.24
N LEU A 168 -4.38 14.37 -5.85
CA LEU A 168 -3.72 14.31 -4.55
C LEU A 168 -4.73 14.47 -3.42
N ALA A 169 -5.66 15.43 -3.54
CA ALA A 169 -6.74 15.62 -2.59
C ALA A 169 -7.62 14.36 -2.49
N LEU A 170 -7.99 13.75 -3.63
CA LEU A 170 -8.77 12.51 -3.62
C LEU A 170 -8.01 11.35 -2.95
N VAL A 171 -6.73 11.17 -3.26
CA VAL A 171 -5.86 10.18 -2.60
C VAL A 171 -5.82 10.40 -1.10
N ALA A 172 -5.61 11.65 -0.66
CA ALA A 172 -5.53 12.01 0.75
C ALA A 172 -6.86 11.79 1.49
N VAL A 173 -8.00 12.15 0.87
CA VAL A 173 -9.34 11.91 1.45
C VAL A 173 -9.62 10.41 1.58
N CYS A 174 -9.36 9.62 0.53
CA CYS A 174 -9.55 8.17 0.57
C CYS A 174 -8.63 7.49 1.60
N ALA A 175 -7.36 7.90 1.65
CA ALA A 175 -6.40 7.38 2.61
C ALA A 175 -6.79 7.74 4.05
N GLY A 176 -7.15 9.01 4.28
CA GLY A 176 -7.60 9.52 5.57
C GLY A 176 -8.89 8.85 6.05
N TRP A 177 -9.81 8.55 5.14
CA TRP A 177 -11.03 7.81 5.48
C TRP A 177 -10.71 6.40 6.00
N ILE A 178 -9.87 5.62 5.31
CA ILE A 178 -9.46 4.30 5.79
C ILE A 178 -8.70 4.41 7.12
N ALA A 179 -7.74 5.32 7.21
CA ALA A 179 -6.92 5.48 8.40
C ALA A 179 -7.74 5.95 9.61
N ALA A 180 -8.80 6.74 9.40
CA ALA A 180 -9.70 7.16 10.48
C ALA A 180 -10.45 5.97 11.11
N HIS A 181 -10.76 4.93 10.33
CA HIS A 181 -11.37 3.70 10.87
C HIS A 181 -10.40 2.87 11.72
N ALA A 182 -9.09 3.12 11.66
CA ALA A 182 -8.14 2.51 12.60
C ALA A 182 -8.16 3.18 13.99
N LEU A 183 -8.74 4.38 14.10
CA LEU A 183 -8.84 5.13 15.36
C LEU A 183 -10.21 5.01 16.05
N ALA A 184 -11.20 4.39 15.38
CA ALA A 184 -12.58 4.25 15.83
C ALA A 184 -12.82 2.90 16.51
#